data_AF-S0JPG6-F1
#
_entry.id   AF-S0JPG6-F1
#
_cell.length_a   1.000
_cell.length_b   1.000
_cell.length_c   1.000
_cell.angle_alpha   90.00
_cell.angle_beta   90.00
_cell.angle_gamma   90.00
#
_symmetry.space_group_name_H-M   'P 1'
#
loop_
_entity.id
_entity.type
_entity.pdbx_description
1 polymer ?
#
loop_
_entity_poly.entity_id
_entity_poly.type
_entity_poly.pdbx_seq_one_letter_code
_entity_poly.pdbx_strand_id
1 'polypeptide(L)'
;MTTGERIKSVRDKLQISQVDFADKINVSKQTLYKYENNIITNIPFAKIEAIALIGNVSPAYIMGWEETISGKEKKLKIIHYYESLNDIGKYEAEKRVEELTHIEKYTAADRLLLNAAHERTDTEVTEEMLQHDEDIMDDEIF
;
A
#
# COMPACT_ATOMS: atom_id res chain seq x y z
N MET A 1 1.57 -1.26 24.77
CA MET A 1 2.52 -2.29 25.24
C MET A 1 3.93 -1.87 24.85
N THR A 2 4.89 -1.99 25.75
CA THR A 2 6.32 -1.74 25.49
C THR A 2 7.01 -2.99 24.92
N THR A 3 8.22 -2.84 24.36
CA THR A 3 9.02 -3.98 23.85
C THR A 3 9.25 -5.04 24.93
N GLY A 4 9.60 -4.62 26.15
CA GLY A 4 9.80 -5.53 27.28
C GLY A 4 8.54 -6.31 27.67
N GLU A 5 7.38 -5.64 27.69
CA GLU A 5 6.09 -6.30 27.94
C GLU A 5 5.75 -7.35 26.88
N ARG A 6 6.11 -7.10 25.61
CA ARG A 6 5.90 -8.07 24.51
C ARG A 6 6.85 -9.26 24.60
N ILE A 7 8.10 -9.05 25.02
CA ILE A 7 9.03 -10.16 25.29
C ILE A 7 8.49 -11.03 26.43
N LYS A 8 7.99 -10.40 27.50
CA LYS A 8 7.37 -11.10 28.62
C LYS A 8 6.13 -11.89 28.18
N SER A 9 5.27 -11.31 27.36
CA SER A 9 4.07 -11.98 26.87
C SER A 9 4.39 -13.20 26.00
N VAL A 10 5.45 -13.15 25.20
CA VAL A 10 5.95 -14.31 24.45
C VAL A 10 6.40 -15.42 25.39
N ARG A 11 7.18 -15.10 26.42
CA ARG A 11 7.60 -16.09 27.42
C ARG A 11 6.40 -16.73 28.13
N ASP A 12 5.43 -15.91 28.55
CA ASP A 12 4.24 -16.37 29.27
C ASP A 12 3.36 -17.28 28.38
N LYS A 13 3.25 -16.99 27.07
CA LYS A 13 2.58 -17.87 26.09
C LYS A 13 3.26 -19.23 25.95
N LEU A 14 4.59 -19.27 26.06
CA LEU A 14 5.37 -20.50 26.00
C LEU A 14 5.39 -21.29 27.31
N GLN A 15 4.88 -20.70 28.41
CA GLN A 15 4.85 -21.30 29.75
C GLN A 15 6.22 -21.78 30.27
N ILE A 16 7.30 -21.11 29.87
CA ILE A 16 8.66 -21.42 30.31
C ILE A 16 9.17 -20.43 31.36
N SER A 17 10.12 -20.88 32.19
CA SER A 17 10.72 -20.02 33.19
C SER A 17 11.58 -18.93 32.54
N GLN A 18 11.83 -17.84 33.28
CA GLN A 18 12.74 -16.78 32.81
C GLN A 18 14.19 -17.29 32.65
N VAL A 19 14.57 -18.35 33.38
CA VAL A 19 15.90 -18.95 33.22
C VAL A 19 15.97 -19.70 31.90
N ASP A 20 15.02 -20.59 31.65
CA ASP A 20 14.99 -21.40 30.41
C ASP A 20 14.85 -20.53 29.17
N PHE A 21 14.09 -19.43 29.25
CA PHE A 21 13.96 -18.51 28.13
C PHE A 21 15.26 -17.77 27.85
N ALA A 22 15.99 -17.34 28.90
CA ALA A 22 17.29 -16.70 28.79
C ALA A 22 18.33 -17.64 28.16
N ASP A 23 18.32 -18.91 28.57
CA ASP A 23 19.21 -19.93 28.02
C ASP A 23 18.94 -20.17 26.53
N LYS A 24 17.67 -20.22 26.11
CA LYS A 24 17.28 -20.38 24.69
C LYS A 24 17.73 -19.22 23.80
N ILE A 25 17.71 -17.98 24.30
CA ILE A 25 18.18 -16.80 23.55
C ILE A 25 19.67 -16.50 23.79
N ASN A 26 20.37 -17.36 24.53
CA ASN A 26 21.77 -17.24 24.89
C ASN A 26 22.11 -15.90 25.55
N VAL A 27 21.40 -15.56 26.63
CA VAL A 27 21.69 -14.41 27.51
C VAL A 27 21.58 -14.82 28.97
N SER A 28 22.14 -14.01 29.88
CA SER A 28 21.97 -14.26 31.31
C SER A 28 20.54 -13.97 31.78
N LYS A 29 20.07 -14.65 32.84
CA LYS A 29 18.79 -14.34 33.51
C LYS A 29 18.64 -12.85 33.84
N GLN A 30 19.72 -12.22 34.31
CA GLN A 30 19.73 -10.79 34.66
C GLN A 30 19.53 -9.91 33.43
N THR A 31 20.13 -10.28 32.30
CA THR A 31 19.98 -9.57 31.03
C THR A 31 18.54 -9.64 30.54
N LEU A 32 17.93 -10.83 30.54
CA LEU A 32 16.52 -10.99 30.15
C LEU A 32 15.59 -10.22 31.09
N TYR A 33 15.84 -10.23 32.41
CA TYR A 33 15.07 -9.43 33.36
C TYR A 33 15.11 -7.93 33.01
N LYS A 34 16.28 -7.40 32.62
CA LYS A 34 16.41 -5.99 32.19
C LYS A 34 15.63 -5.71 30.90
N TYR A 35 15.55 -6.67 29.98
CA TYR A 35 14.76 -6.55 28.76
C TYR A 35 13.25 -6.53 29.07
N GLU A 36 12.75 -7.50 29.84
CA GLU A 36 11.32 -7.61 30.16
C GLU A 36 10.77 -6.42 30.96
N ASN A 37 11.62 -5.77 31.76
CA ASN A 37 11.24 -4.61 32.57
C ASN A 37 11.59 -3.25 31.92
N ASN A 38 11.98 -3.24 30.64
CA ASN A 38 12.38 -2.04 29.90
C ASN A 38 13.51 -1.22 30.55
N ILE A 39 14.37 -1.86 31.36
CA ILE A 39 15.57 -1.23 31.94
C ILE A 39 16.61 -1.00 30.84
N ILE A 40 16.72 -1.96 29.91
CA ILE A 40 17.51 -1.81 28.69
C ILE A 40 16.55 -1.79 27.51
N THR A 41 16.47 -0.66 26.83
CA THR A 41 15.64 -0.45 25.64
C THR A 41 16.40 -0.75 24.34
N ASN A 42 17.73 -0.60 24.34
CA ASN A 42 18.57 -0.93 23.20
C ASN A 42 18.96 -2.41 23.21
N ILE A 43 18.05 -3.27 22.76
CA ILE A 43 18.26 -4.71 22.63
C ILE A 43 18.89 -5.00 21.27
N PRO A 44 20.00 -5.79 21.20
CA PRO A 44 20.60 -6.15 19.92
C PRO A 44 19.59 -6.87 19.00
N PHE A 45 19.60 -6.52 17.71
CA PHE A 45 18.68 -7.10 16.72
C PHE A 45 18.70 -8.64 16.71
N ALA A 46 19.88 -9.26 16.76
CA ALA A 46 20.03 -10.72 16.81
C ALA A 46 19.28 -11.38 18.00
N LYS A 47 19.13 -10.66 19.13
CA LYS A 47 18.37 -11.17 20.28
C LYS A 47 16.87 -11.04 20.07
N ILE A 48 16.43 -9.95 19.43
CA ILE A 48 15.02 -9.76 19.07
C ILE A 48 14.59 -10.84 18.07
N GLU A 49 15.42 -11.14 17.08
CA GLU A 49 15.18 -12.22 16.11
C GLU A 49 15.10 -13.59 16.78
N ALA A 50 16.03 -13.90 17.70
CA ALA A 50 15.97 -15.16 18.45
C ALA A 50 14.68 -15.30 19.29
N ILE A 51 14.27 -14.22 19.96
CA ILE A 51 13.01 -14.17 20.71
C ILE A 51 11.80 -14.40 19.79
N ALA A 52 11.80 -13.73 18.63
CA ALA A 52 10.74 -13.82 17.63
C ALA A 52 10.60 -15.25 17.09
N LEU A 53 11.73 -15.90 16.76
CA LEU A 53 11.77 -17.29 16.29
C LEU A 53 11.22 -18.26 17.34
N ILE A 54 11.64 -18.16 18.60
CA ILE A 54 11.16 -19.04 19.68
C ILE A 54 9.67 -18.81 19.96
N GLY A 55 9.23 -17.55 19.91
CA GLY A 55 7.84 -17.16 20.13
C GLY A 55 6.91 -17.40 18.96
N ASN A 56 7.42 -17.81 17.79
CA ASN A 56 6.69 -17.85 16.52
C ASN A 56 5.92 -16.54 16.24
N VAL A 57 6.59 -15.40 16.47
CA VAL A 57 6.07 -14.05 16.22
C VAL A 57 7.02 -13.29 15.32
N SER A 58 6.59 -12.17 14.75
CA SER A 58 7.48 -11.32 13.96
C SER A 58 8.39 -10.48 14.88
N PRO A 59 9.62 -10.15 14.45
CA PRO A 59 10.44 -9.14 15.13
C PRO A 59 9.72 -7.78 15.24
N ALA A 60 8.87 -7.45 14.25
CA ALA A 60 8.05 -6.25 14.25
C ALA A 60 7.02 -6.25 15.39
N TYR A 61 6.43 -7.39 15.73
CA TYR A 61 5.56 -7.53 16.91
C TYR A 61 6.33 -7.17 18.16
N ILE A 62 7.49 -7.79 18.40
CA ILE A 62 8.32 -7.55 19.60
C ILE A 62 8.65 -6.06 19.75
N MET A 63 9.06 -5.43 18.66
CA MET A 63 9.41 -4.01 18.63
C MET A 63 8.20 -3.07 18.70
N GLY A 64 7.00 -3.58 18.48
CA GLY A 64 5.80 -2.77 18.40
C GLY A 64 5.64 -1.99 17.12
N TRP A 65 6.32 -2.42 16.06
CA TRP A 65 6.10 -1.92 14.70
C TRP A 65 4.85 -2.53 14.07
N GLU A 66 4.23 -3.52 14.71
CA GLU A 66 2.84 -3.89 14.47
C GLU A 66 1.88 -2.86 15.11
N GLU A 67 2.07 -1.58 14.79
CA GLU A 67 1.00 -0.60 14.93
C GLU A 67 0.20 -0.59 13.62
N THR A 68 -1.05 -1.06 13.72
CA THR A 68 -2.14 -0.82 12.76
C THR A 68 -2.06 -1.43 11.37
N ILE A 69 -2.12 -2.77 11.27
CA ILE A 69 -2.99 -3.40 10.24
C ILE A 69 -4.33 -3.81 10.89
N SER A 70 -4.85 -2.96 11.78
CA SER A 70 -6.25 -3.02 12.24
C SER A 70 -7.11 -1.95 11.57
N GLY A 71 -6.59 -1.24 10.57
CA GLY A 71 -7.46 -0.89 9.47
C GLY A 71 -7.90 -2.22 8.89
N LYS A 72 -9.21 -2.46 8.79
CA LYS A 72 -9.70 -3.35 7.73
C LYS A 72 -9.04 -2.81 6.48
N GLU A 73 -7.92 -3.39 6.04
CA GLU A 73 -7.39 -3.07 4.73
C GLU A 73 -8.59 -3.27 3.84
N LYS A 74 -9.03 -2.19 3.20
CA LYS A 74 -10.13 -2.24 2.27
C LYS A 74 -9.60 -3.08 1.13
N LYS A 75 -9.66 -4.40 1.31
CA LYS A 75 -9.12 -5.40 0.40
C LYS A 75 -9.65 -4.98 -0.94
N LEU A 76 -8.73 -4.64 -1.85
CA LEU A 76 -9.12 -4.07 -3.13
C LEU A 76 -10.17 -5.00 -3.72
N LYS A 77 -11.34 -4.46 -4.09
CA LYS A 77 -12.50 -5.28 -4.48
C LYS A 77 -12.11 -6.32 -5.54
N ILE A 78 -11.18 -5.96 -6.42
CA ILE A 78 -10.61 -6.85 -7.43
C ILE A 78 -9.96 -8.11 -6.84
N ILE A 79 -9.19 -8.01 -5.75
CA ILE A 79 -8.57 -9.15 -5.10
C ILE A 79 -9.64 -10.07 -4.50
N HIS A 80 -10.67 -9.50 -3.86
CA HIS A 80 -11.78 -10.28 -3.31
C HIS A 80 -12.55 -11.06 -4.40
N TYR A 81 -12.81 -10.43 -5.55
CA TYR A 81 -13.46 -11.12 -6.66
C TYR A 81 -12.55 -12.20 -7.25
N TYR A 82 -11.27 -11.92 -7.45
CA TYR A 82 -10.31 -12.87 -8.01
C TYR A 82 -10.16 -14.14 -7.15
N GLU A 83 -10.13 -13.99 -5.82
CA GLU A 83 -10.08 -15.13 -4.89
C GLU A 83 -11.33 -16.01 -4.94
N SER A 84 -12.47 -15.44 -5.35
CA SER A 84 -13.74 -16.17 -5.46
C SER A 84 -13.89 -16.93 -6.78
N LEU A 85 -12.95 -16.76 -7.72
CA LEU A 85 -12.95 -17.44 -9.02
C LEU A 85 -12.26 -18.81 -8.95
N ASN A 86 -12.68 -19.72 -9.83
CA ASN A 86 -11.98 -20.97 -10.10
C ASN A 86 -10.81 -20.77 -11.08
N ASP A 87 -10.09 -21.83 -11.42
CA ASP A 87 -8.88 -21.74 -12.26
C ASP A 87 -9.16 -21.13 -13.64
N ILE A 88 -10.28 -21.50 -14.27
CA ILE A 88 -10.69 -20.94 -15.57
C ILE A 88 -10.99 -19.45 -15.43
N GLY A 89 -11.74 -19.07 -14.40
CA GLY A 89 -12.09 -17.67 -14.16
C GLY A 89 -10.88 -16.80 -13.83
N LYS A 90 -9.91 -17.33 -13.08
CA LYS A 90 -8.65 -16.64 -12.77
C LYS A 90 -7.81 -16.40 -14.02
N TYR A 91 -7.69 -17.40 -14.89
CA TYR A 91 -6.98 -17.28 -16.17
C TYR A 91 -7.61 -16.20 -17.06
N GLU A 92 -8.94 -16.20 -17.18
CA GLU A 92 -9.63 -15.19 -17.99
C GLU A 92 -9.53 -13.79 -17.38
N ALA A 93 -9.61 -13.68 -16.05
CA ALA A 93 -9.44 -12.42 -15.35
C ALA A 93 -8.04 -11.82 -15.56
N GLU A 94 -7.00 -12.67 -15.54
CA GLU A 94 -5.61 -12.27 -15.81
C GLU A 94 -5.48 -11.70 -17.23
N LYS A 95 -5.98 -12.43 -18.23
CA LYS A 95 -5.96 -11.98 -19.63
C LYS A 95 -6.65 -10.62 -19.81
N ARG A 96 -7.81 -10.42 -19.18
CA ARG A 96 -8.56 -9.16 -19.27
C ARG A 96 -7.83 -7.99 -18.62
N VAL A 97 -7.16 -8.24 -17.49
CA VAL A 97 -6.35 -7.22 -16.82
C VAL A 97 -5.13 -6.88 -17.66
N GLU A 98 -4.48 -7.88 -18.27
CA GLU A 98 -3.37 -7.70 -19.23
C GLU A 98 -3.80 -6.86 -20.44
N GLU A 99 -4.93 -7.18 -21.07
CA GLU A 99 -5.51 -6.41 -22.19
C GLU A 99 -5.67 -4.93 -21.84
N LEU A 100 -6.11 -4.60 -20.62
CA LEU A 100 -6.24 -3.21 -20.16
C LEU A 100 -4.90 -2.46 -20.10
N THR A 101 -3.80 -3.17 -19.83
CA THR A 101 -2.46 -2.55 -19.79
C THR A 101 -1.97 -2.12 -21.18
N HIS A 102 -2.51 -2.69 -22.24
CA HIS A 102 -2.15 -2.34 -23.62
C HIS A 102 -2.94 -1.16 -24.18
N ILE A 103 -4.00 -0.73 -23.49
CA ILE A 103 -4.81 0.40 -23.93
C ILE A 103 -4.23 1.68 -23.33
N GLU A 104 -3.68 2.54 -24.18
CA GLU A 104 -3.04 3.81 -23.77
C GLU A 104 -3.95 4.69 -22.90
N LYS A 105 -5.27 4.69 -23.14
CA LYS A 105 -6.26 5.39 -22.30
C LYS A 105 -6.14 5.04 -20.81
N TYR A 106 -5.73 3.83 -20.46
CA TYR A 106 -5.63 3.33 -19.09
C TYR A 106 -4.20 3.27 -18.55
N THR A 107 -3.18 3.54 -19.38
CA THR A 107 -1.76 3.45 -19.00
C THR A 107 -0.95 4.72 -19.26
N ALA A 108 -1.45 5.64 -20.07
CA ALA A 108 -0.85 6.94 -20.24
C ALA A 108 -0.93 7.71 -18.91
N ALA A 109 0.24 8.02 -18.34
CA ALA A 109 0.36 8.82 -17.13
C ALA A 109 -0.06 10.26 -17.45
N ASP A 110 -1.35 10.56 -17.23
CA ASP A 110 -1.96 11.89 -17.15
C ASP A 110 -1.19 13.00 -17.89
N ARG A 111 -1.14 12.92 -19.23
CA ARG A 111 -0.53 13.98 -20.04
C ARG A 111 -1.34 14.29 -21.30
N LEU A 112 -1.73 15.57 -21.32
CA LEU A 112 -2.35 16.36 -22.38
C LEU A 112 -3.86 16.20 -22.52
N LEU A 113 -4.58 17.08 -21.81
CA LEU A 113 -5.76 17.75 -22.36
C LEU A 113 -5.43 18.18 -23.80
N LEU A 114 -5.97 17.47 -24.79
CA LEU A 114 -6.04 17.96 -26.16
C LEU A 114 -6.97 19.17 -26.14
N ASN A 115 -6.42 20.38 -26.06
CA ASN A 115 -7.16 21.60 -26.36
C ASN A 115 -7.38 21.63 -27.88
N ALA A 116 -8.37 20.88 -28.37
CA ALA A 116 -8.68 20.71 -29.80
C ALA A 116 -9.28 21.96 -30.47
N ALA A 117 -9.42 23.08 -29.76
CA ALA A 117 -9.91 24.34 -30.29
C ALA A 117 -9.07 25.51 -29.76
N HIS A 118 -8.00 25.86 -30.47
CA HIS A 118 -7.50 27.23 -30.46
C HIS A 118 -7.85 27.84 -31.80
N GLU A 119 -8.53 28.99 -31.75
CA GLU A 119 -8.76 29.86 -32.90
C GLU A 119 -7.40 30.28 -33.48
N ARG A 120 -7.25 30.31 -34.82
CA ARG A 120 -5.98 30.65 -35.46
C ARG A 120 -5.63 32.11 -35.15
N THR A 121 -4.56 32.34 -34.39
CA THR A 121 -4.06 33.68 -34.04
C THR A 121 -3.32 34.39 -35.18
N ASP A 122 -3.13 33.70 -36.30
CA ASP A 122 -2.33 34.12 -37.45
C ASP A 122 -3.14 34.92 -38.50
N THR A 123 -4.43 35.12 -38.27
CA THR A 123 -5.28 35.99 -39.10
C THR A 123 -5.91 37.04 -38.19
N GLU A 124 -5.70 38.32 -38.48
CA GLU A 124 -6.50 39.38 -37.85
C GLU A 124 -7.94 39.20 -38.34
N VAL A 125 -8.84 38.76 -37.46
CA VAL A 125 -10.27 38.72 -37.77
C VAL A 125 -10.73 40.16 -37.86
N THR A 126 -10.94 40.64 -39.08
CA THR A 126 -11.49 41.98 -39.32
C THR A 126 -13.00 41.98 -39.08
N GLU A 127 -13.55 43.12 -38.68
CA GLU A 127 -15.01 43.27 -38.43
C GLU A 127 -15.85 42.87 -39.66
N GLU A 128 -15.31 43.02 -40.88
CA GLU A 128 -15.95 42.56 -42.12
C GLU A 128 -16.10 41.03 -42.20
N MET A 129 -15.15 40.26 -41.68
CA MET A 129 -15.20 38.79 -41.71
C MET A 129 -16.25 38.23 -40.74
N LEU A 130 -16.42 38.88 -39.58
CA LEU A 130 -17.48 38.58 -38.64
C LEU A 130 -18.86 38.95 -39.21
N GLN A 131 -18.98 40.12 -39.84
CA GLN A 131 -20.24 40.56 -40.44
C GLN A 131 -20.69 39.67 -41.60
N HIS A 132 -19.76 39.19 -42.44
CA HIS A 132 -20.07 38.27 -43.53
C HIS A 132 -20.59 36.90 -43.03
N ASP A 133 -20.05 36.38 -41.93
CA ASP A 133 -20.51 35.11 -41.35
C ASP A 133 -21.90 35.25 -40.69
N GLU A 134 -22.21 36.40 -40.09
CA GLU A 134 -23.55 36.72 -39.57
C GLU A 134 -24.57 36.93 -40.71
N ASP A 135 -24.19 37.62 -41.78
CA ASP A 135 -25.06 37.86 -42.94
C ASP A 135 -25.42 36.55 -43.69
N ILE A 136 -24.54 35.53 -43.67
CA ILE A 136 -24.84 34.18 -44.19
C ILE A 136 -25.90 33.46 -43.34
N MET A 137 -26.00 33.76 -42.05
CA MET A 137 -26.94 33.10 -41.14
C MET A 137 -28.35 33.74 -41.16
N ASP A 138 -28.47 34.95 -41.69
CA ASP A 138 -29.72 35.71 -41.81
C ASP A 138 -30.32 35.70 -43.24
N ASP A 139 -29.67 35.08 -44.22
CA ASP A 139 -30.28 34.84 -45.53
C ASP A 139 -31.41 33.78 -45.41
N GLU A 140 -32.66 34.24 -45.32
CA GLU A 140 -33.88 33.41 -45.24
C GLU A 140 -34.19 32.57 -46.50
N ILE A 141 -33.25 32.43 -47.44
CA ILE A 141 -33.47 31.71 -48.71
C ILE A 141 -32.16 31.05 -49.16
N PHE A 142 -32.21 29.78 -49.57
CA PHE A 142 -31.29 29.32 -50.62
C PHE A 142 -31.82 29.76 -51.98
#